data_AF-A0A329C6H7-F1
#
_entry.id   AF-A0A329C6H7-F1
#
_cell.length_a   1.000
_cell.length_b   1.000
_cell.length_c   1.000
_cell.angle_alpha   90.00
_cell.angle_beta   90.00
_cell.angle_gamma   90.00
#
_symmetry.space_group_name_H-M   'P 1'
#
loop_
_entity.id
_entity.type
_entity.pdbx_description
1 polymer ?
#
loop_
_entity_poly.entity_id
_entity_poly.type
_entity_poly.pdbx_seq_one_letter_code
_entity_poly.pdbx_strand_id
1 'polypeptide(L)'
;MCEGNTESTQCFVKECRISLLERPKTDRLVVDWSDACRGHCGEQEWRMVAAPTSGRCAFSGAEIRKGDPVFKPKRSQASPNADEMILASAVPESIEAGDGQLTEHPYLVT
;
A
#
# COMPACT_ATOMS: atom_id res chain seq x y z
N MET A 1 23.10 -1.12 13.18
CA MET A 1 22.90 -2.34 14.00
C MET A 1 22.43 -1.84 15.36
N CYS A 2 21.16 -2.05 15.69
CA CYS A 2 20.63 -1.64 16.99
C CYS A 2 20.55 -2.91 17.83
N GLU A 3 21.46 -3.06 18.78
CA GLU A 3 21.39 -4.07 19.83
C GLU A 3 20.67 -3.46 21.04
N GLY A 4 19.70 -4.18 21.62
CA GLY A 4 18.99 -3.70 22.79
C GLY A 4 17.74 -4.49 23.15
N ASN A 5 17.97 -5.64 23.79
CA ASN A 5 17.19 -6.32 24.83
C ASN A 5 15.67 -6.61 24.65
N THR A 6 15.34 -7.83 25.07
CA THR A 6 14.08 -8.56 25.00
C THR A 6 12.88 -7.85 25.63
N GLU A 7 12.05 -7.21 24.81
CA GLU A 7 10.62 -6.97 25.06
C GLU A 7 9.97 -6.71 23.70
N SER A 8 8.99 -7.55 23.32
CA SER A 8 8.32 -7.53 22.01
C SER A 8 7.70 -6.16 21.73
N THR A 9 8.50 -5.28 21.13
CA THR A 9 8.08 -3.95 20.70
C THR A 9 7.31 -4.13 19.42
N GLN A 10 6.03 -4.48 19.57
CA GLN A 10 5.06 -4.27 18.52
C GLN A 10 4.99 -2.75 18.30
N CYS A 11 5.48 -2.28 17.16
CA CYS A 11 5.32 -0.88 16.81
C CYS A 11 3.81 -0.66 16.55
N PHE A 12 3.15 0.14 17.38
CA PHE A 12 1.70 0.39 17.28
C PHE A 12 1.35 1.48 16.25
N VAL A 13 2.36 2.09 15.64
CA VAL A 13 2.19 3.02 14.51
C VAL A 13 1.90 2.18 13.27
N LYS A 14 0.61 2.05 12.92
CA LYS A 14 0.09 1.51 11.65
C LYS A 14 0.47 2.42 10.47
N GLU A 15 1.75 2.77 10.35
CA GLU A 15 2.28 3.55 9.24
C GLU A 15 2.55 2.61 8.05
N CYS A 16 1.45 2.17 7.43
CA CYS A 16 1.47 1.55 6.11
C CYS A 16 1.57 2.65 5.06
N ARG A 17 2.65 2.69 4.29
CA ARG A 17 2.77 3.52 3.09
C ARG A 17 2.46 2.67 1.86
N ILE A 18 1.52 3.15 1.05
CA ILE A 18 1.16 2.54 -0.23
C ILE A 18 1.32 3.60 -1.32
N SER A 19 2.19 3.33 -2.28
CA SER A 19 2.34 4.15 -3.48
C SER A 19 1.86 3.35 -4.69
N LEU A 20 0.91 3.89 -5.45
CA LEU A 20 0.43 3.26 -6.68
C LEU A 20 1.46 3.52 -7.78
N LEU A 21 2.06 2.48 -8.33
CA LEU A 21 3.14 2.61 -9.32
C LEU A 21 2.60 2.53 -10.75
N GLU A 22 1.83 1.48 -11.04
CA GLU A 22 1.25 1.29 -12.37
C GLU A 22 -0.09 0.54 -12.28
N ARG A 23 -0.94 0.76 -13.29
CA ARG A 23 -2.18 0.00 -13.47
C ARG A 23 -2.20 -0.61 -14.88
N PRO A 24 -1.51 -1.74 -15.10
CA PRO A 24 -1.33 -2.29 -16.44
C PRO A 24 -2.64 -2.83 -17.06
N LYS A 25 -3.63 -3.18 -16.22
CA LYS A 25 -4.96 -3.63 -16.65
C LYS A 25 -6.01 -3.20 -15.64
N THR A 26 -7.28 -3.21 -16.02
CA THR A 26 -8.40 -2.91 -15.11
C THR A 26 -8.36 -3.78 -13.84
N ASP A 27 -7.95 -5.05 -13.95
CA ASP A 27 -7.90 -6.05 -12.89
C ASP A 27 -6.53 -6.19 -12.21
N ARG A 28 -5.53 -5.41 -12.63
CA ARG A 28 -4.16 -5.48 -12.09
C ARG A 28 -3.64 -4.13 -11.66
N LEU A 29 -3.02 -4.12 -10.49
CA LEU A 29 -2.43 -2.95 -9.89
C LEU A 29 -1.02 -3.32 -9.42
N VAL A 30 -0.05 -2.42 -9.57
CA VAL A 30 1.26 -2.56 -8.95
C VAL A 30 1.45 -1.43 -7.96
N VAL A 31 1.94 -1.80 -6.79
CA VAL A 31 2.15 -0.87 -5.68
C VAL A 31 3.55 -1.05 -5.11
N ASP A 32 4.14 0.03 -4.63
CA ASP A 32 5.20 -0.03 -3.63
C ASP A 32 4.54 -0.04 -2.25
N TRP A 33 4.84 -1.06 -1.46
CA TRP A 33 4.30 -1.21 -0.11
C TRP A 33 5.40 -1.22 0.94
N SER A 34 5.22 -0.39 1.96
CA SER A 34 6.08 -0.32 3.13
C SER A 34 5.24 -0.28 4.40
N ASP A 35 5.64 -0.99 5.44
CA ASP A 35 5.06 -0.81 6.78
C ASP A 35 6.20 -0.70 7.80
N ALA A 36 6.11 0.32 8.66
CA ALA A 36 7.16 0.60 9.64
C ALA A 36 7.39 -0.54 10.65
N CYS A 37 6.41 -1.43 10.83
CA CYS A 37 6.44 -2.54 11.78
C CYS A 37 6.79 -3.88 11.14
N ARG A 38 6.42 -4.05 9.87
CA ARG A 38 6.50 -5.32 9.12
C ARG A 38 7.55 -5.32 8.02
N GLY A 39 8.13 -4.15 7.72
CA GLY A 39 9.21 -3.98 6.76
C GLY A 39 8.74 -3.50 5.39
N HIS A 40 9.72 -3.29 4.50
CA HIS A 40 9.50 -2.92 3.11
C HIS A 40 9.29 -4.18 2.27
N CYS A 41 8.28 -4.18 1.40
CA CYS A 41 8.05 -5.27 0.45
C CYS A 41 8.24 -4.86 -1.02
N GLY A 42 8.70 -3.64 -1.28
CA GLY A 42 8.97 -3.16 -2.63
C GLY A 42 7.76 -3.19 -3.56
N GLU A 43 8.07 -3.25 -4.85
CA GLU A 43 7.09 -3.36 -5.93
C GLU A 43 6.39 -4.72 -5.92
N GLN A 44 5.05 -4.70 -5.92
CA GLN A 44 4.22 -5.90 -5.87
C GLN A 44 3.01 -5.84 -6.79
N GLU A 45 2.71 -6.94 -7.49
CA GLU A 45 1.47 -7.12 -8.27
C GLU A 45 0.29 -7.47 -7.36
N TRP A 46 -0.80 -6.73 -7.51
CA TRP A 46 -2.08 -6.90 -6.85
C TRP A 46 -3.17 -7.19 -7.89
N ARG A 47 -4.14 -8.04 -7.53
CA ARG A 47 -5.23 -8.48 -8.41
C ARG A 47 -6.59 -8.14 -7.86
N MET A 48 -7.49 -7.75 -8.76
CA MET A 48 -8.88 -7.49 -8.41
C MET A 48 -9.63 -8.77 -8.08
N VAL A 49 -10.31 -8.78 -6.94
CA VAL A 49 -11.18 -9.84 -6.45
C VAL A 49 -12.40 -9.22 -5.76
N ALA A 50 -13.43 -10.03 -5.51
CA ALA A 50 -14.48 -9.64 -4.58
C ALA A 50 -13.95 -9.74 -3.14
N ALA A 51 -14.23 -8.74 -2.31
CA ALA A 51 -13.74 -8.66 -0.94
C ALA A 51 -14.21 -9.89 -0.13
N PRO A 52 -13.29 -10.71 0.40
CA PRO A 52 -13.66 -11.90 1.15
C PRO A 52 -14.27 -11.56 2.51
N THR A 53 -13.91 -10.40 3.05
CA THR A 53 -14.33 -9.89 4.36
C THR A 53 -14.57 -8.38 4.28
N SER A 54 -15.36 -7.85 5.20
CA SER A 54 -15.44 -6.40 5.40
C SER A 54 -14.16 -5.87 6.05
N GLY A 55 -13.87 -4.60 5.87
CA GLY A 55 -12.66 -3.97 6.41
C GLY A 55 -12.53 -2.51 5.99
N ARG A 56 -11.28 -2.03 5.95
CA ARG A 56 -10.95 -0.70 5.44
C ARG A 56 -9.98 -0.80 4.28
N CYS A 57 -10.13 0.12 3.33
CA CYS A 57 -9.20 0.30 2.24
C CYS A 57 -7.84 0.74 2.80
N ALA A 58 -6.80 -0.05 2.54
CA ALA A 58 -5.44 0.24 3.00
C ALA A 58 -4.86 1.53 2.39
N PHE A 59 -5.39 1.96 1.24
CA PHE A 59 -4.96 3.17 0.53
C PHE A 59 -5.76 4.42 0.94
N SER A 60 -7.10 4.36 0.91
CA SER A 60 -7.95 5.54 1.16
C SER A 60 -8.57 5.58 2.56
N GLY A 61 -8.49 4.50 3.34
CA GLY A 61 -9.17 4.36 4.63
C GLY A 61 -10.69 4.14 4.55
N ALA A 62 -11.28 4.18 3.34
CA ALA A 62 -12.71 4.00 3.12
C ALA A 62 -13.21 2.61 3.57
N GLU A 63 -14.49 2.52 3.93
CA GLU A 63 -15.11 1.23 4.28
C GLU A 63 -15.14 0.27 3.09
N ILE A 64 -14.82 -0.99 3.34
CA ILE A 64 -14.96 -2.11 2.41
C ILE A 64 -16.00 -3.06 3.00
N ARG A 65 -16.99 -3.44 2.19
CA ARG A 65 -17.95 -4.50 2.51
C ARG A 65 -17.56 -5.78 1.79
N LYS A 66 -17.91 -6.92 2.40
CA LYS A 66 -17.78 -8.22 1.74
C LYS A 66 -18.49 -8.19 0.38
N GLY A 67 -17.79 -8.62 -0.66
CA GLY A 67 -18.27 -8.61 -2.05
C GLY A 67 -17.83 -7.40 -2.87
N ASP A 68 -17.37 -6.30 -2.25
CA ASP A 68 -16.90 -5.12 -2.98
C ASP A 68 -15.68 -5.46 -3.86
N PRO A 69 -15.52 -4.81 -5.03
CA PRO A 69 -14.34 -5.00 -5.85
C PRO A 69 -13.11 -4.40 -5.17
N VAL A 70 -12.12 -5.24 -4.85
CA VAL A 70 -10.89 -4.85 -4.17
C VAL A 70 -9.66 -5.45 -4.85
N PHE A 71 -8.55 -4.75 -4.82
CA PHE A 71 -7.24 -5.31 -5.12
C PHE A 71 -6.67 -6.00 -3.88
N LYS A 72 -6.12 -7.20 -4.05
CA LYS A 72 -5.34 -7.91 -3.02
C LYS A 72 -3.95 -8.26 -3.56
N PRO A 73 -2.91 -8.28 -2.70
CA PRO A 73 -1.57 -8.66 -3.13
C PRO A 73 -1.58 -10.10 -3.64
N LYS A 74 -0.86 -10.34 -4.73
CA LYS A 74 -0.60 -11.70 -5.19
C LYS A 74 0.23 -12.40 -4.11
N ARG A 75 -0.33 -13.44 -3.50
CA ARG A 75 0.34 -14.22 -2.45
C ARG A 75 1.59 -14.90 -3.02
N SER A 76 2.74 -14.26 -2.88
CA SER A 76 4.00 -14.98 -2.73
C SER A 76 4.13 -15.33 -1.24
N GLN A 77 4.62 -16.53 -0.90
CA GLN A 77 4.62 -17.07 0.46
C GLN A 77 4.93 -16.00 1.53
N ALA A 78 4.02 -15.85 2.50
CA ALA A 78 4.17 -15.02 3.70
C ALA A 78 4.36 -13.50 3.49
N SER A 79 3.69 -12.89 2.49
CA SER A 79 3.69 -11.43 2.39
C SER A 79 3.03 -10.78 3.63
N PRO A 80 3.68 -9.81 4.29
CA PRO A 80 3.18 -9.20 5.53
C PRO A 80 1.86 -8.43 5.35
N ASN A 81 1.49 -8.13 4.11
CA ASN A 81 0.29 -7.40 3.70
C ASN A 81 -0.78 -8.32 3.09
N ALA A 82 -0.68 -9.65 3.23
CA ALA A 82 -1.61 -10.60 2.59
C ALA A 82 -3.10 -10.35 2.90
N ASP A 83 -3.39 -9.77 4.06
CA ASP A 83 -4.74 -9.44 4.51
C ASP A 83 -5.22 -8.05 4.05
N GLU A 84 -4.33 -7.20 3.56
CA GLU A 84 -4.67 -5.86 3.09
C GLU A 84 -5.55 -5.91 1.84
N MET A 85 -6.40 -4.88 1.71
CA MET A 85 -7.34 -4.70 0.60
C MET A 85 -7.34 -3.24 0.17
N ILE A 86 -7.32 -3.01 -1.13
CA ILE A 86 -7.47 -1.66 -1.71
C ILE A 86 -8.77 -1.64 -2.51
N LEU A 87 -9.70 -0.76 -2.16
CA LEU A 87 -10.97 -0.62 -2.88
C LEU A 87 -10.72 -0.21 -4.33
N ALA A 88 -11.32 -0.90 -5.29
CA ALA A 88 -11.07 -0.65 -6.71
C ALA A 88 -11.44 0.77 -7.16
N SER A 89 -12.50 1.35 -6.57
CA SER A 89 -12.93 2.72 -6.84
C SER A 89 -12.01 3.79 -6.26
N ALA A 90 -11.09 3.42 -5.35
CA ALA A 90 -10.07 4.33 -4.82
C ALA A 90 -8.83 4.40 -5.72
N VAL A 91 -8.74 3.56 -6.75
CA VAL A 91 -7.62 3.50 -7.68
C VAL A 91 -8.07 4.10 -9.02
N PRO A 92 -7.37 5.11 -9.56
CA PRO A 92 -7.71 5.69 -10.87
C PRO A 92 -7.48 4.67 -11.99
N GLU A 93 -8.21 4.80 -13.10
CA GLU A 93 -8.16 3.85 -14.22
C GLU A 93 -6.80 3.85 -14.95
N SER A 94 -6.10 4.98 -14.90
CA SER A 94 -4.71 5.13 -15.31
C SER A 94 -3.91 5.78 -14.19
N ILE A 95 -2.76 5.20 -13.87
CA ILE A 95 -1.75 5.84 -13.03
C ILE A 95 -0.79 6.51 -14.01
N GLU A 96 -1.06 7.76 -14.35
CA GLU A 96 -0.02 8.57 -14.97
C GLU A 96 1.03 8.77 -13.89
N ALA A 97 2.25 8.28 -14.11
CA ALA A 97 3.37 8.53 -13.22
C ALA A 97 3.53 10.05 -13.11
N GLY A 98 2.98 10.64 -12.05
CA GLY A 98 3.16 12.04 -11.76
C GLY A 98 4.62 12.30 -11.47
N ASP A 99 5.38 12.66 -12.52
CA ASP A 99 6.62 13.40 -12.38
C ASP A 99 6.27 14.74 -11.75
N GLY A 100 6.46 14.83 -10.43
CA GLY A 100 5.85 15.90 -9.66
C GLY A 100 6.33 16.00 -8.22
N GLN A 101 7.60 15.69 -7.95
CA GLN A 101 8.28 16.23 -6.78
C GLN A 101 9.50 17.04 -7.22
N LEU A 102 9.23 18.17 -7.88
CA LEU A 102 10.10 19.34 -7.81
C LEU A 102 9.38 20.40 -6.98
N THR A 103 9.50 20.25 -5.65
CA THR A 103 9.63 21.44 -4.82
C THR A 103 11.08 21.46 -4.36
N GLU A 104 11.93 21.92 -5.28
CA GLU A 104 13.19 22.56 -4.89
C GLU A 104 12.82 23.60 -3.84
N HIS A 105 13.30 23.45 -2.61
CA HIS A 105 13.15 24.47 -1.58
C HIS A 105 13.89 25.73 -2.04
N PRO A 106 13.23 26.88 -2.32
CA PRO A 106 13.93 28.14 -2.48
C PRO A 106 14.21 28.71 -1.08
N TYR A 107 15.11 28.07 -0.34
CA TYR A 107 15.64 28.64 0.90
C TYR A 107 17.16 28.72 0.83
N LEU A 108 17.66 29.46 -0.16
CA LEU A 108 18.92 30.20 -0.04
C LEU A 108 18.83 31.53 -0.82
N VAL A 109 18.38 32.59 -0.13
CA VAL A 109 18.84 34.00 -0.27
C VAL A 109 18.28 34.72 0.97
N THR A 110 19.05 35.33 1.86
CA THR A 110 20.16 36.29 1.69
C THR A 110 21.18 36.11 2.82
#